data_AF-A0A7J8VN27-F1
#
_entry.id   AF-A0A7J8VN27-F1
#
_cell.length_a   1.000
_cell.length_b   1.000
_cell.length_c   1.000
_cell.angle_alpha   90.00
_cell.angle_beta   90.00
_cell.angle_gamma   90.00
#
_symmetry.space_group_name_H-M   'P 1'
#
loop_
_entity.id
_entity.type
_entity.pdbx_description
1 polymer ?
#
loop_
_entity_poly.entity_id
_entity_poly.type
_entity_poly.pdbx_seq_one_letter_code
_entity_poly.pdbx_strand_id
1 'polypeptide(L)'
;MICSCRSWQISGIPCSHACAVVYHSGFQLDEYLHECYHIGTYKKAYSFPMQPINGPHDWGKNGIEPVLSSIERKMSRRPQKNRRMAKNEPKNLKLGHLSR
;
A
#
# COMPACT_ATOMS: atom_id res chain seq x y z
N MET A 1 4.40 -9.46 23.59
CA MET A 1 2.96 -9.58 23.22
C MET A 1 2.88 -10.19 21.82
N ILE A 2 2.05 -11.21 21.60
CA ILE A 2 1.90 -11.87 20.30
C ILE A 2 0.46 -11.68 19.84
N CYS A 3 0.25 -10.94 18.74
CA CYS A 3 -1.05 -10.85 18.07
C CYS A 3 -1.13 -11.94 16.98
N SER A 4 -2.26 -12.63 16.88
CA SER A 4 -2.55 -13.55 15.76
C SER A 4 -2.60 -12.83 14.40
N CYS A 5 -2.89 -11.53 14.42
CA CYS A 5 -2.90 -10.67 13.24
C CYS A 5 -1.51 -10.45 12.61
N ARG A 6 -0.42 -10.73 13.35
CA ARG A 6 0.99 -10.60 12.92
C ARG A 6 1.46 -9.22 12.46
N SER A 7 0.58 -8.23 12.34
CA SER A 7 0.94 -6.90 11.83
C SER A 7 2.03 -6.24 12.67
N TRP A 8 2.00 -6.41 13.98
CA TRP A 8 3.02 -5.86 14.87
C TRP A 8 4.36 -6.56 14.71
N GLN A 9 4.39 -7.89 14.60
CA GLN A 9 5.63 -8.65 14.39
C GLN A 9 6.30 -8.32 13.06
N ILE A 10 5.53 -7.91 12.04
CA ILE A 10 6.05 -7.56 10.72
C ILE A 10 6.53 -6.10 10.69
N SER A 11 5.73 -5.18 11.23
CA SER A 11 6.01 -3.73 11.11
C SER A 11 6.81 -3.17 12.28
N GLY A 12 6.80 -3.81 13.45
CA GLY A 12 7.29 -3.20 14.70
C GLY A 12 6.35 -2.14 15.30
N ILE A 13 5.19 -1.88 14.66
CA ILE A 13 4.16 -0.96 15.14
C ILE A 13 2.99 -1.75 15.73
N PRO A 14 2.54 -1.46 16.97
CA PRO A 14 1.38 -2.09 17.58
C PRO A 14 0.15 -2.05 16.67
N CYS A 15 -0.49 -3.20 16.49
CA CYS A 15 -1.78 -3.30 15.82
C CYS A 15 -2.92 -2.81 16.74
N SER A 16 -4.13 -2.63 16.20
CA SER A 16 -5.31 -2.22 16.99
C SER A 16 -5.55 -3.09 18.24
N HIS A 17 -5.38 -4.40 18.11
CA HIS A 17 -5.50 -5.34 19.24
C HIS A 17 -4.44 -5.08 20.30
N ALA A 18 -3.19 -4.87 19.89
CA ALA A 18 -2.09 -4.61 20.79
C ALA A 18 -2.28 -3.26 21.51
N CYS A 19 -2.69 -2.22 20.77
CA CYS A 19 -3.02 -0.93 21.36
C CYS A 19 -4.10 -1.06 22.44
N ALA A 20 -5.19 -1.78 22.13
CA ALA A 20 -6.27 -1.98 23.08
C ALA A 20 -5.79 -2.67 24.37
N VAL A 21 -4.96 -3.71 24.26
CA VAL A 21 -4.39 -4.41 25.42
C VAL A 21 -3.45 -3.51 26.22
N VAL A 22 -2.52 -2.81 25.55
CA VAL A 22 -1.58 -1.88 26.19
C VAL A 22 -2.31 -0.80 26.99
N TYR A 23 -3.33 -0.18 26.37
CA TYR A 23 -4.15 0.83 27.05
C TYR A 23 -4.94 0.24 28.22
N HIS A 24 -5.53 -0.94 28.05
CA HIS A 24 -6.27 -1.61 29.13
C HIS A 24 -5.36 -1.95 30.32
N SER A 25 -4.09 -2.28 30.05
CA SER A 25 -3.09 -2.55 31.08
C SER A 25 -2.46 -1.28 31.67
N GLY A 26 -2.84 -0.08 31.22
CA GLY A 26 -2.34 1.19 31.75
C GLY A 26 -0.90 1.54 31.34
N PHE A 27 -0.34 0.86 30.35
CA PHE A 27 1.01 1.14 29.87
C PHE A 27 1.00 2.18 28.74
N GLN A 28 2.17 2.78 28.49
CA GLN A 28 2.36 3.73 27.40
C GLN A 28 2.67 2.98 26.10
N LEU A 29 2.05 3.42 25.00
CA LEU A 29 2.22 2.77 23.70
C LEU A 29 3.66 2.89 23.16
N ASP A 30 4.32 3.99 23.47
CA ASP A 30 5.69 4.30 23.03
C ASP A 30 6.71 3.27 23.52
N GLU A 31 6.47 2.63 24.66
CA GLU A 31 7.35 1.58 25.22
C GLU A 31 7.29 0.27 24.42
N TYR A 32 6.26 0.11 23.58
CA TYR A 32 6.02 -1.07 22.76
C TYR A 32 6.32 -0.85 21.28
N LEU A 33 6.64 0.38 20.87
CA LEU A 33 7.11 0.65 19.52
C LEU A 33 8.52 0.04 19.35
N HIS A 34 8.80 -0.45 18.14
CA HIS A 34 10.16 -0.88 17.82
C HIS A 34 11.12 0.33 17.86
N GLU A 35 12.34 0.12 18.36
CA GLU A 35 13.33 1.17 18.61
C GLU A 35 13.64 2.03 17.37
N CYS A 36 13.47 1.48 16.16
CA CYS A 36 13.64 2.20 14.89
C CYS A 36 12.70 3.41 14.73
N TYR A 37 11.57 3.44 15.44
CA TYR A 37 10.60 4.54 15.39
C TYR A 37 10.86 5.61 16.46
N HIS A 38 11.83 5.42 17.35
CA HIS A 38 12.16 6.42 18.36
C HIS A 38 12.87 7.62 17.74
N ILE A 39 12.55 8.81 18.27
CA ILE A 39 13.16 10.07 17.85
C ILE A 39 14.69 10.02 17.97
N GLY A 40 15.22 9.37 19.02
CA GLY A 40 16.66 9.20 19.20
C GLY A 40 17.31 8.43 18.06
N THR A 41 16.69 7.32 17.65
CA THR A 41 17.14 6.48 16.53
C THR A 41 17.02 7.22 15.20
N TYR A 42 15.92 7.94 14.98
CA TYR A 42 15.74 8.80 13.82
C TYR A 42 16.85 9.87 13.72
N LYS A 43 17.08 10.63 14.80
CA LYS A 43 18.14 11.64 14.85
C LYS A 43 19.53 11.03 14.64
N LYS A 44 19.79 9.84 15.16
CA LYS A 44 21.05 9.12 14.96
C LYS A 44 21.22 8.70 13.50
N ALA A 45 20.17 8.16 12.88
CA ALA A 45 20.18 7.76 11.46
C ALA A 45 20.45 8.93 10.52
N TYR A 46 19.89 10.10 10.83
CA TYR A 46 20.06 11.35 10.06
C TYR A 46 21.06 12.33 10.69
N SER A 47 21.96 11.84 11.55
CA SER A 47 22.96 12.69 12.22
C SER A 47 24.00 13.24 11.25
N PHE A 48 24.26 12.51 10.16
CA PHE A 48 25.16 12.92 9.10
C PHE A 48 24.37 13.58 7.97
N PRO A 49 24.88 14.69 7.41
CA PRO A 49 24.23 15.32 6.27
C PRO A 49 24.28 14.38 5.07
N MET A 50 23.10 14.03 4.54
CA MET A 50 23.02 13.39 3.23
C MET A 50 23.33 14.45 2.18
N GLN A 51 24.41 14.23 1.42
CA GLN A 51 24.69 15.10 0.29
C GLN A 51 23.58 14.94 -0.74
N PRO A 52 23.06 16.03 -1.31
CA PRO A 52 22.10 15.93 -2.39
C PRO A 52 22.74 15.16 -3.55
N ILE A 53 22.00 14.21 -4.11
CA ILE A 53 22.38 13.58 -5.36
C ILE A 53 22.13 14.62 -6.45
N ASN A 54 23.13 14.88 -7.28
CA ASN A 54 22.99 15.83 -8.39
C ASN A 54 21.87 15.39 -9.34
N GLY A 55 21.44 16.28 -10.24
CA GLY A 55 20.39 15.94 -11.20
C GLY A 55 20.86 14.92 -12.24
N PRO A 56 19.93 14.27 -12.98
CA PRO A 56 20.28 13.36 -14.08
C PRO A 56 21.21 13.96 -15.14
N HIS A 57 21.23 15.30 -15.26
CA HIS A 57 22.12 16.01 -16.17
C HIS A 57 23.60 15.90 -15.77
N ASP A 58 23.89 15.84 -14.46
CA ASP A 58 25.23 15.80 -13.89
C ASP A 58 25.71 14.38 -13.61
N TRP A 59 24.88 13.36 -13.87
CA TRP A 59 25.24 11.96 -13.67
C TRP A 59 26.23 11.50 -14.74
N GLY A 60 27.36 10.93 -14.30
CA GLY A 60 28.32 10.31 -15.20
C GLY A 60 27.68 9.16 -15.97
N LYS A 61 27.82 9.17 -17.30
CA LYS A 61 27.41 8.04 -18.14
C LYS A 61 28.36 6.88 -17.87
N ASN A 62 27.88 5.88 -17.15
CA ASN A 62 28.63 4.71 -16.69
C ASN A 62 28.73 3.58 -17.72
N GLY A 63 28.27 3.80 -18.97
CA GLY A 63 28.30 2.81 -20.05
C GLY A 63 27.35 1.62 -19.83
N ILE A 64 26.56 1.64 -18.75
CA ILE A 64 25.54 0.64 -18.47
C ILE A 64 24.33 0.96 -19.33
N GLU A 65 23.86 -0.02 -20.09
CA GLU A 65 22.65 0.13 -20.89
C GLU A 65 21.45 0.39 -19.96
N PRO A 66 20.64 1.43 -20.21
CA PRO A 66 19.51 1.74 -19.36
C PRO A 66 18.54 0.56 -19.32
N VAL A 67 18.07 0.22 -18.11
CA VAL A 67 17.04 -0.79 -17.93
C VAL A 67 15.80 -0.33 -18.67
N LEU A 68 15.43 -1.04 -19.73
CA LEU A 68 14.20 -0.79 -20.46
C LEU A 68 13.02 -1.03 -19.51
N SER A 69 12.05 -0.11 -19.54
CA SER A 69 10.78 -0.32 -18.87
C SER A 69 10.15 -1.63 -19.34
N SER A 70 9.53 -2.37 -18.42
CA SER A 70 8.75 -3.55 -18.81
C SER A 70 7.74 -3.17 -19.90
N ILE A 71 7.60 -4.02 -20.91
CA ILE A 71 6.60 -3.82 -21.96
C ILE A 71 5.24 -3.77 -21.29
N GLU A 72 4.56 -2.63 -21.38
CA GLU A 72 3.21 -2.47 -20.85
C GLU A 72 2.28 -3.50 -21.51
N ARG A 73 1.89 -4.52 -20.76
CA ARG A 73 0.88 -5.47 -21.20
C ARG A 73 -0.48 -4.87 -20.94
N LYS A 74 -1.28 -4.69 -22.00
CA LYS A 74 -2.70 -4.42 -21.85
C LYS A 74 -3.32 -5.57 -21.07
N MET A 75 -3.69 -5.33 -19.82
CA MET A 75 -4.33 -6.35 -18.98
C MET A 75 -5.55 -6.89 -19.74
N SER A 76 -5.68 -8.22 -19.78
CA SER A 76 -6.90 -8.86 -20.26
C SER A 76 -8.05 -8.28 -19.44
N ARG A 77 -8.96 -7.57 -20.11
CA ARG A 77 -10.12 -7.01 -19.42
C ARG A 77 -10.93 -8.17 -18.86
N ARG A 78 -11.47 -7.99 -17.66
CA ARG A 78 -12.49 -8.90 -17.12
C ARG A 78 -13.55 -9.13 -18.22
N PRO A 79 -13.84 -10.40 -18.60
CA PRO A 79 -14.89 -10.69 -19.55
C PRO A 79 -16.18 -10.01 -19.11
N GLN A 80 -16.81 -9.25 -20.00
CA GLN A 80 -18.09 -8.65 -19.65
C GLN A 80 -19.12 -9.77 -19.48
N LYS A 81 -19.82 -9.78 -18.33
CA LYS A 81 -20.89 -10.76 -18.05
C LYS A 81 -21.98 -10.71 -19.13
N ASN A 82 -22.27 -9.52 -19.63
CA ASN A 82 -23.26 -9.30 -20.66
C ASN A 82 -22.58 -8.71 -21.90
N ARG A 83 -23.04 -9.14 -23.08
CA ARG A 83 -22.69 -8.52 -24.36
C ARG A 83 -23.10 -7.05 -24.35
N ARG A 84 -22.31 -6.18 -24.98
CA ARG A 84 -22.72 -4.80 -25.25
C ARG A 84 -23.87 -4.80 -26.24
N MET A 85 -25.01 -4.22 -25.87
CA MET A 85 -26.16 -4.07 -26.76
C MET A 85 -25.86 -3.05 -27.85
N ALA A 86 -26.29 -3.32 -29.08
CA ALA A 86 -26.20 -2.35 -30.17
C ALA A 86 -27.21 -1.21 -29.97
N LYS A 87 -26.96 -0.04 -30.56
CA LYS A 87 -27.80 1.17 -30.38
C LYS A 87 -29.28 0.94 -30.74
N ASN A 88 -29.54 0.03 -31.67
CA ASN A 88 -30.89 -0.27 -32.18
C ASN A 88 -31.47 -1.58 -31.60
N GLU A 89 -30.89 -2.13 -30.55
CA GLU A 89 -31.36 -3.39 -29.98
C GLU A 89 -32.48 -3.16 -28.97
N PRO A 90 -33.63 -3.86 -29.10
CA PRO A 90 -34.76 -3.67 -28.19
C PRO A 90 -34.39 -4.10 -26.77
N LYS A 91 -34.64 -3.23 -25.78
CA LYS A 91 -34.49 -3.60 -24.37
C LYS A 91 -35.60 -4.58 -24.01
N ASN A 92 -35.22 -5.79 -23.60
CA ASN A 92 -36.17 -6.77 -23.07
C ASN A 92 -36.60 -6.31 -21.67
N LEU A 93 -37.64 -5.47 -21.61
CA LEU A 93 -38.27 -5.05 -20.36
C LEU A 93 -39.03 -6.25 -19.80
N LYS A 94 -38.50 -6.87 -18.74
CA LYS A 94 -39.28 -7.87 -18.00
C LYS A 94 -40.47 -7.15 -17.37
N LEU A 95 -41.68 -7.56 -17.76
CA LEU A 95 -42.92 -7.07 -17.16
C LEU A 95 -42.85 -7.35 -15.65
N GLY A 96 -42.81 -6.28 -14.85
CA GLY A 96 -42.81 -6.40 -13.40
C GLY A 96 -44.07 -7.13 -12.94
N HIS A 97 -43.91 -8.01 -11.96
CA HIS A 97 -45.02 -8.70 -11.31
C HIS A 97 -45.93 -7.63 -10.67
N LEU A 98 -47.11 -7.39 -11.26
CA LEU A 98 -48.14 -6.55 -10.66
C LEU A 98 -48.65 -7.29 -9.42
N SER A 99 -48.15 -6.92 -8.24
CA SER A 99 -48.73 -7.31 -6.96
C SER A 99 -50.06 -6.59 -6.77
N ARG A 100 -51.14 -7.36 -6.61
CA ARG A 100 -52.41 -6.93 -6.02
C ARG A 100 -52.28 -6.88 -4.50
#